data_AF-A0A0M0GGR5-F1
#
_entry.id   AF-A0A0M0GGR5-F1
#
_cell.length_a   1.000
_cell.length_b   1.000
_cell.length_c   1.000
_cell.angle_alpha   90.00
_cell.angle_beta   90.00
_cell.angle_gamma   90.00
#
_symmetry.space_group_name_H-M   'P 1'
#
loop_
_entity.id
_entity.type
_entity.pdbx_description
1 polymer ?
#
loop_
_entity_poly.entity_id
_entity_poly.type
_entity_poly.pdbx_seq_one_letter_code
_entity_poly.pdbx_strand_id
1 'polypeptide(L)'
;MINSLNDPDFVQKCETATPLIMVENITGGNIRGLEKIALGTLASRKQLPPNVVNVLLVYFFSTFANKVYDRNDLARLYDYWASNHVYSFAKAMEMTDEDIEKVLAGLK
;
A
#
# COMPACT_ATOMS: atom_id res chain seq x y z
N MET A 1 7.73 -6.28 13.57
CA MET A 1 8.63 -6.65 12.46
C MET A 1 8.72 -5.47 11.53
N ILE A 2 9.92 -5.11 11.09
CA ILE A 2 10.07 -4.13 10.00
C ILE A 2 9.87 -4.94 8.72
N ASN A 3 8.67 -4.86 8.17
CA ASN A 3 8.32 -5.47 6.91
C ASN A 3 9.06 -4.74 5.79
N SER A 4 10.08 -5.37 5.22
CA SER A 4 10.96 -4.74 4.23
C SER A 4 10.72 -5.36 2.85
N LEU A 5 10.50 -4.51 1.84
CA LEU A 5 10.46 -4.92 0.44
C LEU A 5 11.83 -5.41 -0.09
N ASN A 6 12.88 -5.39 0.74
CA ASN A 6 14.19 -5.96 0.44
C ASN A 6 14.35 -7.40 0.93
N ASP A 7 13.36 -7.94 1.66
CA ASP A 7 13.35 -9.34 2.10
C ASP A 7 12.68 -10.23 1.03
N PRO A 8 13.41 -11.21 0.44
CA PRO A 8 12.87 -12.06 -0.62
C PRO A 8 11.62 -12.85 -0.23
N ASP A 9 11.54 -13.33 1.01
CA ASP A 9 10.38 -14.10 1.49
C ASP A 9 9.17 -13.18 1.65
N PHE A 10 9.41 -11.94 2.06
CA PHE A 10 8.38 -10.92 2.16
C PHE A 10 7.89 -10.43 0.80
N VAL A 11 8.79 -10.31 -0.19
CA VAL A 11 8.47 -9.98 -1.58
C VAL A 11 7.58 -11.06 -2.21
N GLN A 12 7.93 -12.33 -2.05
CA GLN A 12 7.12 -13.45 -2.54
C GLN A 12 5.70 -13.43 -1.93
N LYS A 13 5.60 -13.03 -0.67
CA LYS A 13 4.31 -12.84 -0.01
C LYS A 13 3.53 -11.67 -0.60
N CYS A 14 4.17 -10.55 -0.92
CA CYS A 14 3.53 -9.42 -1.60
C CYS A 14 2.98 -9.82 -2.98
N GLU A 15 3.62 -10.74 -3.69
CA GLU A 15 3.15 -11.20 -5.00
C GLU A 15 1.93 -12.13 -4.91
N THR A 16 1.81 -12.91 -3.83
CA THR A 16 0.86 -14.03 -3.75
C THR A 16 -0.30 -13.81 -2.77
N ALA A 17 -0.12 -12.98 -1.75
CA ALA A 17 -1.14 -12.74 -0.72
C ALA A 17 -2.31 -11.89 -1.23
N THR A 18 -3.46 -11.98 -0.56
CA THR A 18 -4.54 -11.01 -0.77
C THR A 18 -4.24 -9.72 0.01
N PRO A 19 -4.77 -8.56 -0.44
CA PRO A 19 -4.59 -7.28 0.26
C PRO A 19 -4.98 -7.31 1.74
N LEU A 20 -6.03 -8.06 2.08
CA LEU A 20 -6.46 -8.22 3.47
C LEU A 20 -5.39 -8.94 4.32
N ILE A 21 -4.91 -10.09 3.85
CA ILE A 21 -3.85 -10.86 4.52
C ILE A 21 -2.56 -10.04 4.64
N MET A 22 -2.30 -9.18 3.65
CA MET A 22 -1.14 -8.31 3.68
C MET A 22 -1.23 -7.26 4.80
N VAL A 23 -2.37 -6.60 4.95
CA VAL A 23 -2.56 -5.63 6.04
C VAL A 23 -2.55 -6.29 7.40
N GLU A 24 -3.17 -7.47 7.56
CA GLU A 24 -3.08 -8.24 8.81
C GLU A 24 -1.62 -8.50 9.16
N ASN A 25 -0.79 -8.87 8.18
CA ASN A 25 0.63 -9.10 8.40
C ASN A 25 1.39 -7.81 8.79
N ILE A 26 1.14 -6.70 8.08
CA ILE A 26 1.81 -5.41 8.34
C ILE A 26 1.44 -4.83 9.69
N THR A 27 0.18 -4.95 10.09
CA THR A 27 -0.33 -4.39 11.35
C THR A 27 -0.13 -5.33 12.55
N GLY A 28 0.49 -6.49 12.37
CA GLY A 28 0.63 -7.50 13.41
C GLY A 28 -0.72 -8.02 13.92
N GLY A 29 -1.72 -8.08 13.05
CA GLY A 29 -3.09 -8.48 13.35
C GLY A 29 -3.95 -7.39 14.00
N ASN A 30 -3.40 -6.20 14.28
CA ASN A 30 -4.15 -5.12 14.91
C ASN A 30 -4.73 -4.16 13.86
N ILE A 31 -5.68 -4.66 13.06
CA ILE A 31 -6.42 -3.85 12.09
C ILE A 31 -7.46 -2.99 12.84
N ARG A 32 -7.23 -1.68 12.92
CA ARG A 32 -8.17 -0.74 13.54
C ARG A 32 -9.23 -0.31 12.53
N GLY A 33 -10.19 0.50 12.99
CA GLY A 33 -11.33 0.90 12.17
C GLY A 33 -10.94 1.67 10.89
N LEU A 34 -9.89 2.48 10.94
CA LEU A 34 -9.43 3.26 9.78
C LEU A 34 -8.84 2.37 8.69
N GLU A 35 -8.06 1.35 9.06
CA GLU A 35 -7.47 0.40 8.12
C GLU A 35 -8.55 -0.42 7.42
N LYS A 36 -9.61 -0.82 8.15
CA LYS A 36 -10.77 -1.51 7.55
C LYS A 36 -11.49 -0.64 6.53
N ILE A 37 -11.71 0.64 6.86
CA ILE A 37 -12.38 1.59 5.96
C ILE A 37 -11.53 1.80 4.71
N ALA A 38 -10.24 2.08 4.88
CA ALA A 38 -9.32 2.32 3.78
C ALA A 38 -9.25 1.10 2.85
N LEU A 39 -9.14 -0.13 3.40
CA LEU A 39 -9.19 -1.36 2.62
C LEU A 39 -10.51 -1.58 1.88
N GLY A 40 -11.65 -1.31 2.53
CA GLY A 40 -12.96 -1.38 1.90
C GLY A 40 -13.07 -0.44 0.70
N THR A 41 -12.52 0.77 0.81
CA THR A 41 -12.45 1.74 -0.28
C THR A 41 -11.54 1.28 -1.42
N LEU A 42 -10.43 0.59 -1.14
CA LEU A 42 -9.56 0.05 -2.19
C LEU A 42 -10.20 -1.15 -2.92
N ALA A 43 -10.88 -2.02 -2.18
CA ALA A 43 -11.51 -3.23 -2.72
C ALA A 43 -12.63 -2.92 -3.73
N SER A 44 -13.28 -1.75 -3.63
CA SER A 44 -14.31 -1.33 -4.57
C SER A 44 -13.75 -0.74 -5.88
N ARG A 45 -12.51 -0.24 -5.88
CA ARG A 45 -11.91 0.45 -7.05
C ARG A 45 -11.45 -0.50 -8.16
N LYS A 46 -10.85 -1.65 -7.80
CA LYS A 46 -10.45 -2.74 -8.73
C LYS A 46 -9.64 -2.34 -9.99
N GLN A 47 -8.93 -1.22 -9.96
CA GLN A 47 -8.09 -0.73 -11.08
C GLN A 47 -6.68 -1.33 -11.06
N LEU A 48 -6.12 -1.56 -9.86
CA LEU A 48 -4.78 -2.10 -9.67
C LEU A 48 -4.81 -3.62 -9.39
N PRO A 49 -3.86 -4.40 -9.95
CA PRO A 49 -3.69 -5.81 -9.61
C PRO A 49 -3.39 -6.03 -8.12
N PRO A 50 -3.80 -7.17 -7.53
CA PRO A 50 -3.62 -7.42 -6.09
C PRO A 50 -2.18 -7.32 -5.59
N ASN A 51 -1.20 -7.79 -6.37
CA ASN A 51 0.22 -7.71 -6.02
C ASN A 51 0.72 -6.26 -5.99
N VAL A 52 0.28 -5.40 -6.90
CA VAL A 52 0.56 -3.95 -6.86
C VAL A 52 -0.06 -3.33 -5.62
N VAL A 53 -1.31 -3.68 -5.31
CA VAL A 53 -1.99 -3.19 -4.10
C VAL A 53 -1.23 -3.61 -2.84
N ASN A 54 -0.69 -4.82 -2.79
CA ASN A 54 0.12 -5.27 -1.66
C ASN A 54 1.37 -4.41 -1.47
N VAL A 55 2.09 -4.08 -2.54
CA VAL A 55 3.26 -3.17 -2.47
C VAL A 55 2.83 -1.78 -1.99
N LEU A 56 1.72 -1.24 -2.51
CA LEU A 56 1.17 0.04 -2.06
C LEU A 56 0.86 0.04 -0.56
N LEU A 57 0.25 -1.05 -0.06
CA LEU A 57 -0.08 -1.19 1.35
C LEU A 57 1.18 -1.22 2.22
N VAL A 58 2.22 -1.95 1.79
CA VAL A 58 3.51 -1.96 2.49
C VAL A 58 4.09 -0.55 2.52
N TYR A 59 4.21 0.10 1.36
CA TYR A 59 4.75 1.46 1.21
C TYR A 59 4.04 2.48 2.10
N PHE A 60 2.70 2.43 2.14
CA PHE A 60 1.89 3.30 2.96
C PHE A 60 2.09 3.04 4.46
N PHE A 61 1.84 1.80 4.90
CA PHE A 61 1.85 1.47 6.31
C PHE A 61 3.25 1.41 6.91
N SER A 62 4.30 1.14 6.13
CA SER A 62 5.69 1.26 6.61
C SER A 62 6.04 2.71 6.94
N THR A 63 5.51 3.67 6.16
CA THR A 63 5.83 5.09 6.34
C THR A 63 4.99 5.74 7.44
N PHE A 64 3.71 5.35 7.54
CA PHE A 64 2.78 5.88 8.53
C PHE A 64 2.59 4.99 9.77
N ALA A 65 3.41 3.94 9.93
CA ALA A 65 3.40 3.13 11.15
C ALA A 65 3.60 4.04 12.37
N ASN A 66 2.60 4.04 13.28
CA ASN A 66 2.57 4.87 14.47
C ASN A 66 2.48 6.40 14.23
N LYS A 67 2.16 6.83 13.01
CA LYS A 67 1.83 8.23 12.69
C LYS A 67 0.33 8.38 12.44
N VAL A 68 -0.17 9.60 12.66
CA VAL A 68 -1.51 9.98 12.20
C VAL A 68 -1.42 10.27 10.70
N TYR A 69 -2.32 9.69 9.91
CA TYR A 69 -2.44 9.89 8.46
C TYR A 69 -3.88 10.30 8.09
N ASP A 70 -4.08 10.97 6.95
CA ASP A 70 -5.44 11.27 6.49
C ASP A 70 -6.10 10.00 5.94
N ARG A 71 -7.36 9.78 6.30
CA ARG A 71 -8.12 8.58 5.88
C ARG A 71 -8.20 8.42 4.35
N ASN A 72 -8.00 9.49 3.59
CA ASN A 72 -8.07 9.49 2.14
C ASN A 72 -6.70 9.32 1.47
N ASP A 73 -5.58 9.44 2.19
CA ASP A 73 -4.24 9.43 1.58
C ASP A 73 -3.94 8.12 0.86
N LEU A 74 -4.34 6.98 1.45
CA LEU A 74 -4.19 5.68 0.79
C LEU A 74 -4.98 5.60 -0.52
N ALA A 75 -6.20 6.18 -0.55
CA ALA A 75 -7.02 6.20 -1.75
C ALA A 75 -6.45 7.16 -2.82
N ARG A 76 -5.90 8.31 -2.40
CA ARG A 76 -5.23 9.27 -3.30
C ARG A 76 -3.99 8.65 -3.94
N LEU A 77 -3.18 7.93 -3.16
CA LEU A 77 -2.01 7.21 -3.69
C LEU A 77 -2.41 6.09 -4.64
N TYR A 78 -3.48 5.35 -4.32
CA TYR A 78 -4.02 4.34 -5.22
C TYR A 78 -4.42 4.94 -6.57
N ASP A 79 -5.16 6.04 -6.56
CA ASP A 79 -5.62 6.72 -7.78
C ASP A 79 -4.44 7.29 -8.57
N TYR A 80 -3.43 7.81 -7.87
CA TYR A 80 -2.18 8.26 -8.46
C TYR A 80 -1.44 7.12 -9.15
N TRP A 81 -1.26 5.96 -8.51
CA TRP A 81 -0.62 4.79 -9.11
C TRP A 81 -1.42 4.25 -10.30
N ALA A 82 -2.75 4.20 -10.19
CA ALA A 82 -3.61 3.80 -11.29
C ALA A 82 -3.49 4.75 -12.50
N SER A 83 -3.42 6.06 -12.26
CA SER A 83 -3.27 7.07 -13.30
C SER A 83 -1.87 7.05 -13.96
N ASN A 84 -0.84 6.66 -13.21
CA ASN A 84 0.52 6.50 -13.70
C ASN A 84 0.82 5.09 -14.24
N HIS A 85 -0.22 4.28 -14.47
CA HIS A 85 -0.11 2.97 -15.11
C HIS A 85 0.81 2.00 -14.35
N VAL A 86 0.83 2.10 -13.02
CA VAL A 86 1.59 1.21 -12.13
C VAL A 86 0.86 -0.12 -12.01
N TYR A 87 0.91 -0.96 -13.04
CA TYR A 87 0.17 -2.24 -13.10
C TYR A 87 1.07 -3.48 -12.96
N SER A 88 2.39 -3.30 -12.85
CA SER A 88 3.34 -4.39 -12.64
C SER A 88 3.99 -4.29 -11.26
N PHE A 89 4.36 -5.44 -10.71
CA PHE A 89 5.08 -5.50 -9.44
C PHE A 89 6.40 -4.71 -9.49
N ALA A 90 7.18 -4.89 -10.57
CA ALA A 90 8.42 -4.15 -10.78
C ALA A 90 8.19 -2.63 -10.76
N LYS A 91 7.14 -2.14 -11.43
CA LYS A 91 6.83 -0.71 -11.43
C LYS A 91 6.39 -0.23 -10.05
N ALA A 92 5.60 -1.03 -9.34
CA ALA A 92 5.19 -0.72 -7.98
C ALA A 92 6.39 -0.58 -7.04
N MET A 93 7.39 -1.46 -7.17
CA MET A 93 8.64 -1.40 -6.41
C MET A 93 9.41 -0.10 -6.70
N GLU A 94 9.54 0.31 -7.96
CA GLU A 94 10.17 1.59 -8.33
C GLU A 94 9.47 2.79 -7.66
N MET A 95 8.14 2.78 -7.60
CA MET A 95 7.38 3.87 -6.94
C MET A 95 7.67 3.97 -5.44
N THR A 96 8.18 2.92 -4.80
CA THR A 96 8.47 2.93 -3.36
C THR A 96 9.76 3.68 -3.01
N ASP A 97 10.59 4.00 -4.00
CA ASP A 97 11.79 4.84 -3.81
C ASP A 97 11.44 6.33 -3.62
N GLU A 98 10.21 6.73 -3.96
CA GLU A 98 9.74 8.10 -3.77
C GLU A 98 9.33 8.37 -2.32
N ASP A 99 9.49 9.62 -1.89
CA ASP A 99 9.03 10.07 -0.58
C ASP A 99 7.51 10.27 -0.60
N ILE A 100 6.79 9.40 0.13
CA ILE A 100 5.33 9.36 0.12
C ILE A 100 4.69 10.68 0.56
N GLU A 101 5.32 11.41 1.49
CA GLU A 101 4.79 12.68 1.99
C GLU A 101 4.90 13.76 0.90
N LYS A 102 5.98 13.72 0.09
CA LYS A 102 6.12 14.60 -1.08
C LYS A 102 5.14 14.25 -2.19
N VAL A 103 4.94 12.96 -2.48
CA VAL A 103 3.95 12.52 -3.46
C VAL A 103 2.58 13.05 -3.05
N LEU A 104 2.14 12.76 -1.82
CA LEU A 104 0.84 13.18 -1.29
C LEU A 104 0.64 14.71 -1.28
N ALA A 105 1.69 15.48 -0.99
CA ALA A 105 1.65 16.94 -1.06
C ALA A 105 1.49 17.47 -2.51
N GLY A 106 1.96 16.70 -3.50
CA GLY A 106 1.82 17.02 -4.93
C GLY A 106 0.47 16.62 -5.53
N LEU A 107 -0.27 15.70 -4.90
CA LEU A 107 -1.61 15.31 -5.35
C LEU A 107 -2.59 16.44 -4.98
N LYS A 108 -3.21 17.09 -5.98
CA LYS A 108 -4.24 18.12 -5.74
C LYS A 108 -5.61 17.52 -5.54
#